data_AF-A0A8S9VE70-F1
#
_entry.id   AF-A0A8S9VE70-F1
#
_cell.length_a   1.000
_cell.length_b   1.000
_cell.length_c   1.000
_cell.angle_alpha   90.00
_cell.angle_beta   90.00
_cell.angle_gamma   90.00
#
_symmetry.space_group_name_H-M   'P 1'
#
loop_
_entity.id
_entity.type
_entity.pdbx_description
1 polymer ?
#
loop_
_entity_poly.entity_id
_entity_poly.type
_entity_poly.pdbx_seq_one_letter_code
_entity_poly.pdbx_strand_id
1 'polypeptide(L)'
;MLLLLHARSQLVRRFAASNRSFSALVDSKWVRNTQETGNTELLLLDCNHPASYPRGHIPDALPLTLASSFFKDPTPQSTGVVSSQLFADVVKELRVPKHATLVFYADEMSLKATRMWWVFRHYGFPLEQLKVLDGGVKEWVSDDNTVETGEPEARETPSDLWMQPVDTKKLVGFKAVQKGIADPSTQFVDARSPGEYWGEDANGNARTGHVPGAVNFNWMEGVDFTQNGKFKTKEELDKVFMDIFHLDKAKPVITYCQRGIRAAYTAFVCARLC
;
A
#
# COMPACT_ATOMS: atom_id res chain seq x y z
N MET A 1 -16.93 -11.56 67.55
CA MET A 1 -16.11 -12.44 66.69
C MET A 1 -16.21 -11.88 65.27
N LEU A 2 -15.08 -11.32 64.78
CA LEU A 2 -14.67 -10.85 63.43
C LEU A 2 -15.67 -10.11 62.51
N LEU A 3 -15.49 -8.81 62.19
CA LEU A 3 -14.52 -8.09 61.33
C LEU A 3 -15.01 -7.89 59.88
N LEU A 4 -15.18 -6.61 59.52
CA LEU A 4 -15.40 -6.08 58.17
C LEU A 4 -14.25 -6.39 57.21
N LEU A 5 -14.56 -6.52 55.91
CA LEU A 5 -13.70 -6.05 54.82
C LEU A 5 -14.55 -5.70 53.59
N HIS A 6 -14.55 -4.42 53.23
CA HIS A 6 -15.10 -3.89 51.99
C HIS A 6 -14.17 -4.26 50.83
N ALA A 7 -14.71 -4.83 49.75
CA ALA A 7 -14.03 -4.88 48.46
C ALA A 7 -14.88 -4.16 47.42
N ARG A 8 -14.50 -2.90 47.12
CA ARG A 8 -14.97 -2.18 45.93
C ARG A 8 -14.44 -2.92 44.70
N SER A 9 -15.29 -3.67 44.00
CA SER A 9 -14.96 -4.11 42.65
C SER A 9 -15.17 -2.92 41.71
N GLN A 10 -14.06 -2.27 41.34
CA GLN A 10 -14.05 -1.39 40.17
C GLN A 10 -14.45 -2.23 38.96
N LEU A 11 -15.62 -1.93 38.39
CA LEU A 11 -15.98 -2.37 37.05
C LEU A 11 -14.98 -1.72 36.09
N VAL A 12 -13.94 -2.47 35.73
CA VAL A 12 -13.07 -2.15 34.60
C VAL A 12 -13.96 -2.16 33.37
N ARG A 13 -14.27 -0.96 32.86
CA ARG A 13 -14.83 -0.78 31.52
C ARG A 13 -13.86 -1.46 30.54
N ARG A 14 -14.27 -2.60 30.00
CA ARG A 14 -13.67 -3.17 28.78
C ARG A 14 -13.83 -2.11 27.69
N PHE A 15 -12.73 -1.47 27.31
CA PHE A 15 -12.71 -0.63 26.12
C PHE A 15 -13.09 -1.51 24.92
N ALA A 16 -14.07 -1.02 24.16
CA ALA A 16 -14.56 -1.64 22.95
C ALA A 16 -13.41 -1.84 21.96
N ALA A 17 -13.34 -3.02 21.34
CA ALA A 17 -12.57 -3.19 20.12
C ALA A 17 -13.07 -2.16 19.10
N SER A 18 -12.18 -1.25 18.69
CA SER A 18 -12.49 -0.15 17.80
C SER A 18 -13.12 -0.66 16.50
N ASN A 19 -14.24 -0.08 16.08
CA ASN A 19 -14.77 -0.20 14.72
C ASN A 19 -13.73 0.36 13.73
N ARG A 20 -12.76 -0.44 13.33
CA ARG A 20 -11.81 -0.06 12.27
C ARG A 20 -12.56 -0.11 10.94
N SER A 21 -12.54 0.99 10.20
CA SER A 21 -13.02 1.00 8.81
C SER A 21 -12.27 -0.06 8.01
N PHE A 22 -13.00 -0.99 7.38
CA PHE A 22 -12.42 -2.06 6.57
C PHE A 22 -11.93 -1.58 5.19
N SER A 23 -12.33 -0.37 4.76
CA SER A 23 -11.89 0.15 3.46
C SER A 23 -10.38 0.31 3.45
N ALA A 24 -9.69 -0.20 2.43
CA ALA A 24 -8.25 0.01 2.27
C ALA A 24 -7.92 1.32 1.51
N LEU A 25 -8.95 1.98 0.97
CA LEU A 25 -8.86 3.29 0.36
C LEU A 25 -9.58 4.29 1.27
N VAL A 26 -8.90 5.37 1.65
CA VAL A 26 -9.43 6.41 2.53
C VAL A 26 -9.30 7.77 1.85
N ASP A 27 -10.21 8.69 2.17
CA ASP A 27 -10.17 10.08 1.67
C ASP A 27 -9.53 11.03 2.71
N SER A 28 -9.33 12.29 2.31
CA SER A 28 -8.75 13.33 3.17
C SER A 28 -9.59 13.57 4.43
N LYS A 29 -10.92 13.49 4.31
CA LYS A 29 -11.87 13.68 5.41
C LYS A 29 -11.70 12.58 6.46
N TRP A 30 -11.55 11.34 6.05
CA TRP A 30 -11.30 10.22 6.94
C TRP A 30 -9.98 10.41 7.71
N VAL A 31 -8.92 10.83 7.03
CA VAL A 31 -7.62 11.08 7.65
C VAL A 31 -7.72 12.21 8.69
N ARG A 32 -8.27 13.38 8.32
CA ARG A 32 -8.50 14.50 9.25
C ARG A 32 -9.31 14.10 10.47
N ASN A 33 -10.47 13.48 10.28
CA ASN A 33 -11.33 13.05 11.38
C ASN A 33 -10.57 12.09 12.32
N THR A 34 -9.72 11.22 11.77
CA THR A 34 -8.94 10.28 12.58
C THR A 34 -7.85 11.01 13.38
N GLN A 35 -7.19 12.02 12.80
CA GLN A 35 -6.24 12.88 13.52
C GLN A 35 -6.92 13.65 14.66
N GLU A 36 -8.07 14.28 14.38
CA GLU A 36 -8.83 15.07 15.37
C GLU A 36 -9.31 14.24 16.57
N THR A 37 -9.56 12.94 16.38
CA THR A 37 -9.92 12.04 17.50
C THR A 37 -8.75 11.70 18.44
N GLY A 38 -7.52 12.15 18.12
CA GLY A 38 -6.33 11.88 18.91
C GLY A 38 -5.88 10.42 18.86
N ASN A 39 -6.17 9.72 17.77
CA ASN A 39 -5.78 8.32 17.62
C ASN A 39 -4.26 8.17 17.46
N THR A 40 -3.58 7.85 18.56
CA THR A 40 -2.12 7.67 18.62
C THR A 40 -1.60 6.48 17.82
N GLU A 41 -2.50 5.62 17.33
CA GLU A 41 -2.19 4.48 16.47
C GLU A 41 -2.28 4.80 14.97
N LEU A 42 -2.70 6.01 14.57
CA LEU A 42 -2.61 6.42 13.16
C LEU A 42 -1.17 6.79 12.81
N LEU A 43 -0.65 6.20 11.74
CA LEU A 43 0.60 6.62 11.11
C LEU A 43 0.36 6.97 9.65
N LEU A 44 0.54 8.24 9.33
CA LEU A 44 0.47 8.74 7.98
C LEU A 44 1.89 8.75 7.39
N LEU A 45 2.09 8.06 6.27
CA LEU A 45 3.41 7.78 5.71
C LEU A 45 3.58 8.46 4.35
N ASP A 46 4.44 9.46 4.31
CA ASP A 46 4.81 10.17 3.09
C ASP A 46 5.75 9.30 2.24
N CYS A 47 5.24 8.81 1.11
CA CYS A 47 5.99 7.94 0.20
C CYS A 47 6.70 8.72 -0.92
N ASN A 48 6.76 10.06 -0.84
CA ASN A 48 7.43 10.90 -1.81
C ASN A 48 8.96 10.84 -1.65
N HIS A 49 9.68 11.56 -2.51
CA HIS A 49 11.12 11.69 -2.34
C HIS A 49 11.41 12.40 -1.00
N PRO A 50 12.34 11.92 -0.15
CA PRO A 50 12.62 12.49 1.17
C PRO A 50 12.90 14.00 1.14
N ALA A 51 13.64 14.45 0.12
CA ALA A 51 13.92 15.87 -0.07
C ALA A 51 12.67 16.74 -0.27
N SER A 52 11.51 16.17 -0.62
CA SER A 52 10.24 16.90 -0.75
C SER A 52 9.54 17.15 0.58
N TYR A 53 9.75 16.29 1.56
CA TYR A 53 9.03 16.34 2.84
C TYR A 53 9.15 17.71 3.54
N PRO A 54 10.34 18.32 3.69
CA PRO A 54 10.45 19.61 4.38
C PRO A 54 9.80 20.79 3.65
N ARG A 55 9.46 20.64 2.36
CA ARG A 55 8.80 21.69 1.57
C ARG A 55 7.28 21.67 1.68
N GLY A 56 6.70 20.62 2.23
CA GLY A 56 5.26 20.43 2.29
C GLY A 56 4.89 18.97 2.49
N HIS A 57 4.24 18.66 3.61
CA HIS A 57 3.69 17.35 3.92
C HIS A 57 2.33 17.48 4.61
N ILE A 58 1.58 16.38 4.67
CA ILE A 58 0.33 16.34 5.44
C ILE A 58 0.69 16.41 6.94
N PRO A 59 -0.05 17.17 7.77
CA PRO A 59 0.22 17.25 9.20
C PRO A 59 0.38 15.88 9.87
N ASP A 60 1.28 15.78 10.83
CA ASP A 60 1.64 14.54 11.56
C ASP A 60 2.18 13.37 10.70
N ALA A 61 2.46 13.60 9.42
CA ALA A 61 3.04 12.56 8.56
C ALA A 61 4.47 12.20 9.01
N LEU A 62 4.92 11.01 8.62
CA LEU A 62 6.31 10.59 8.75
C LEU A 62 6.87 10.33 7.35
N PRO A 63 8.10 10.80 7.04
CA PRO A 63 8.74 10.47 5.78
C PRO A 63 9.11 8.99 5.75
N LEU A 64 8.60 8.26 4.76
CA LEU A 64 9.00 6.88 4.50
C LEU A 64 10.18 6.86 3.53
N THR A 65 11.38 7.05 4.06
CA THR A 65 12.57 7.39 3.25
C THR A 65 12.90 6.39 2.14
N LEU A 66 12.80 5.08 2.43
CA LEU A 66 13.00 4.01 1.45
C LEU A 66 11.93 3.93 0.36
N ALA A 67 10.85 4.73 0.43
CA ALA A 67 9.89 4.84 -0.67
C ALA A 67 10.52 5.41 -1.95
N SER A 68 11.55 6.26 -1.82
CA SER A 68 12.33 6.78 -2.95
C SER A 68 13.03 5.70 -3.77
N SER A 69 13.46 4.61 -3.13
CA SER A 69 14.01 3.43 -3.79
C SER A 69 12.96 2.36 -4.08
N PHE A 70 11.67 2.67 -3.86
CA PHE A 70 10.53 1.76 -4.02
C PHE A 70 10.63 0.46 -3.19
N PHE A 71 11.40 0.50 -2.09
CA PHE A 71 11.78 -0.69 -1.31
C PHE A 71 12.34 -1.80 -2.22
N LYS A 72 13.20 -1.41 -3.18
CA LYS A 72 13.97 -2.36 -3.97
C LYS A 72 15.14 -2.92 -3.17
N ASP A 73 15.44 -4.18 -3.44
CA ASP A 73 16.67 -4.78 -2.97
C ASP A 73 17.86 -3.95 -3.50
N PRO A 74 18.71 -3.42 -2.60
CA PRO A 74 19.86 -2.60 -3.01
C PRO A 74 20.99 -3.44 -3.64
N THR A 75 20.91 -4.78 -3.58
CA THR A 75 21.90 -5.67 -4.19
C THR A 75 21.96 -5.44 -5.71
N PRO A 76 23.16 -5.28 -6.30
CA PRO A 76 23.32 -5.11 -7.75
C PRO A 76 22.56 -6.18 -8.54
N GLN A 77 21.88 -5.74 -9.61
CA GLN A 77 21.07 -6.58 -10.51
C GLN A 77 19.85 -7.27 -9.85
N SER A 78 19.61 -7.07 -8.55
CA SER A 78 18.40 -7.60 -7.92
C SER A 78 17.17 -6.89 -8.46
N THR A 79 16.15 -7.68 -8.81
CA THR A 79 14.84 -7.20 -9.25
C THR A 79 13.80 -7.28 -8.13
N GLY A 80 14.20 -7.81 -6.96
CA GLY A 80 13.35 -8.13 -5.84
C GLY A 80 12.93 -6.92 -5.00
N VAL A 81 12.61 -7.22 -3.75
CA VAL A 81 12.28 -6.25 -2.69
C VAL A 81 13.38 -6.32 -1.64
N VAL A 82 13.45 -5.32 -0.75
CA VAL A 82 14.43 -5.30 0.36
C VAL A 82 14.52 -6.63 1.13
N SER A 83 15.57 -6.85 1.91
CA SER A 83 15.57 -8.01 2.81
C SER A 83 14.54 -7.85 3.94
N SER A 84 14.09 -8.95 4.55
CA SER A 84 13.26 -8.89 5.75
C SER A 84 13.94 -8.12 6.89
N GLN A 85 15.27 -8.20 6.99
CA GLN A 85 16.05 -7.45 7.97
C GLN A 85 15.99 -5.94 7.70
N LEU A 86 16.25 -5.50 6.47
CA LEU A 86 16.19 -4.08 6.11
C LEU A 86 14.76 -3.54 6.29
N PHE A 87 13.75 -4.33 5.97
CA PHE A 87 12.36 -3.96 6.26
C PHE A 87 12.10 -3.80 7.77
N ALA A 88 12.59 -4.73 8.60
CA ALA A 88 12.46 -4.65 10.06
C ALA A 88 13.13 -3.39 10.63
N ASP A 89 14.30 -3.02 10.09
CA ASP A 89 15.04 -1.84 10.52
C ASP A 89 14.24 -0.56 10.23
N VAL A 90 13.59 -0.45 9.07
CA VAL A 90 12.72 0.69 8.75
C VAL A 90 11.49 0.74 9.66
N VAL A 91 10.83 -0.38 9.90
CA VAL A 91 9.65 -0.41 10.80
C VAL A 91 10.02 0.00 12.22
N LYS A 92 11.22 -0.41 12.68
CA LYS A 92 11.79 0.00 13.97
C LYS A 92 12.11 1.50 14.00
N GLU A 93 12.70 2.03 12.94
CA GLU A 93 13.00 3.47 12.80
C GLU A 93 11.72 4.32 12.87
N LEU A 94 10.66 3.89 12.17
CA LEU A 94 9.33 4.50 12.20
C LEU A 94 8.59 4.32 13.54
N ARG A 95 9.11 3.46 14.43
CA ARG A 95 8.51 3.11 15.73
C ARG A 95 7.04 2.70 15.57
N VAL A 96 6.76 1.82 14.61
CA VAL A 96 5.38 1.43 14.28
C VAL A 96 4.74 0.64 15.43
N PRO A 97 3.66 1.14 16.07
CA PRO A 97 2.90 0.36 17.04
C PRO A 97 2.34 -0.92 16.42
N LYS A 98 2.27 -2.00 17.20
CA LYS A 98 1.73 -3.29 16.74
C LYS A 98 0.30 -3.23 16.16
N HIS A 99 -0.50 -2.29 16.67
CA HIS A 99 -1.90 -2.11 16.30
C HIS A 99 -2.13 -0.88 15.42
N ALA A 100 -1.06 -0.27 14.88
CA ALA A 100 -1.17 0.92 14.07
C ALA A 100 -2.09 0.77 12.87
N THR A 101 -2.72 1.88 12.45
CA THR A 101 -3.30 2.01 11.11
C THR A 101 -2.32 2.82 10.28
N LEU A 102 -1.77 2.21 9.23
CA LEU A 102 -0.82 2.84 8.33
C LEU A 102 -1.57 3.39 7.10
N VAL A 103 -1.47 4.68 6.86
CA VAL A 103 -2.00 5.33 5.66
C VAL A 103 -0.82 5.76 4.80
N PHE A 104 -0.69 5.17 3.62
CA PHE A 104 0.34 5.56 2.65
C PHE A 104 -0.21 6.62 1.70
N TYR A 105 0.54 7.68 1.44
CA TYR A 105 0.21 8.66 0.41
C TYR A 105 1.43 9.03 -0.43
N ALA A 106 1.17 9.54 -1.64
CA ALA A 106 2.20 10.02 -2.56
C ALA A 106 1.64 11.15 -3.45
N ASP A 107 2.50 11.79 -4.24
CA ASP A 107 2.19 12.88 -5.18
C ASP A 107 1.88 12.42 -6.62
N GLU A 108 2.13 11.14 -6.89
CA GLU A 108 2.02 10.52 -8.22
C GLU A 108 0.96 9.41 -8.23
N MET A 109 -0.33 9.79 -8.30
CA MET A 109 -1.47 8.89 -8.55
C MET A 109 -1.44 7.62 -7.68
N SER A 110 -1.02 7.76 -6.42
CA SER A 110 -0.85 6.65 -5.47
C SER A 110 0.06 5.49 -5.91
N LEU A 111 0.90 5.68 -6.93
CA LEU A 111 1.80 4.64 -7.45
C LEU A 111 2.83 4.19 -6.40
N LYS A 112 3.49 5.14 -5.73
CA LYS A 112 4.41 4.83 -4.62
C LYS A 112 3.66 4.32 -3.40
N ALA A 113 2.52 4.93 -3.06
CA ALA A 113 1.70 4.53 -1.91
C ALA A 113 1.24 3.07 -2.01
N THR A 114 0.72 2.65 -3.16
CA THR A 114 0.31 1.25 -3.42
C THR A 114 1.50 0.29 -3.45
N ARG A 115 2.67 0.74 -3.92
CA ARG A 115 3.91 -0.01 -3.80
C ARG A 115 4.29 -0.25 -2.35
N MET A 116 4.20 0.76 -1.48
CA MET A 116 4.48 0.60 -0.04
C MET A 116 3.45 -0.31 0.63
N TRP A 117 2.16 -0.12 0.34
CA TRP A 117 1.09 -1.02 0.77
C TRP A 117 1.41 -2.49 0.43
N TRP A 118 1.85 -2.76 -0.81
CA TRP A 118 2.19 -4.13 -1.24
C TRP A 118 3.40 -4.68 -0.48
N VAL A 119 4.43 -3.87 -0.24
CA VAL A 119 5.65 -4.29 0.47
C VAL A 119 5.34 -4.60 1.94
N PHE A 120 4.60 -3.74 2.63
CA PHE A 120 4.20 -3.97 4.02
C PHE A 120 3.32 -5.23 4.14
N ARG A 121 2.38 -5.42 3.20
CA ARG A 121 1.61 -6.65 3.09
C ARG A 121 2.50 -7.88 2.86
N HIS A 122 3.51 -7.77 2.01
CA HIS A 122 4.45 -8.86 1.72
C HIS A 122 5.18 -9.34 2.98
N TYR A 123 5.54 -8.42 3.88
CA TYR A 123 6.15 -8.74 5.18
C TYR A 123 5.16 -9.03 6.31
N GLY A 124 3.88 -9.22 6.01
CA GLY A 124 2.92 -9.76 6.97
C GLY A 124 2.22 -8.71 7.83
N PHE A 125 2.24 -7.42 7.46
CA PHE A 125 1.31 -6.47 8.06
C PHE A 125 -0.15 -6.90 7.80
N PRO A 126 -1.03 -6.86 8.82
CA PRO A 126 -2.43 -7.20 8.63
C PRO A 126 -3.12 -6.27 7.64
N LEU A 127 -3.92 -6.83 6.72
CA LEU A 127 -4.52 -6.07 5.62
C LEU A 127 -5.46 -4.95 6.10
N GLU A 128 -6.13 -5.15 7.22
CA GLU A 128 -7.01 -4.17 7.84
C GLU A 128 -6.27 -2.94 8.37
N GLN A 129 -4.97 -3.06 8.67
CA GLN A 129 -4.11 -1.97 9.12
C GLN A 129 -3.54 -1.13 7.97
N LEU A 130 -3.56 -1.62 6.73
CA LEU A 130 -2.91 -0.97 5.60
C LEU A 130 -3.93 -0.22 4.74
N LYS A 131 -3.75 1.11 4.63
CA LYS A 131 -4.61 2.03 3.89
C LYS A 131 -3.81 2.85 2.87
N VAL A 132 -4.46 3.29 1.81
CA VAL A 132 -3.92 4.26 0.84
C VAL A 132 -4.82 5.49 0.85
N LEU A 133 -4.23 6.69 0.90
CA LEU A 133 -4.96 7.95 0.71
C LEU A 133 -5.28 8.13 -0.77
N ASP A 134 -6.56 8.19 -1.11
CA ASP A 134 -7.02 8.41 -2.48
C ASP A 134 -6.69 9.83 -2.96
N GLY A 135 -6.13 9.94 -4.17
CA GLY A 135 -5.64 11.21 -4.73
C GLY A 135 -4.43 11.83 -4.02
N GLY A 136 -3.98 11.24 -2.90
CA GLY A 136 -2.75 11.60 -2.20
C GLY A 136 -2.70 13.06 -1.73
N VAL A 137 -1.50 13.66 -1.74
CA VAL A 137 -1.30 15.03 -1.26
C VAL A 137 -1.98 16.09 -2.14
N LYS A 138 -2.21 15.77 -3.43
CA LYS A 138 -2.91 16.68 -4.35
C LYS A 138 -4.37 16.85 -3.96
N GLU A 139 -5.04 15.73 -3.69
CA GLU A 139 -6.41 15.77 -3.18
C GLU A 139 -6.51 16.41 -1.81
N TRP A 140 -5.56 16.10 -0.92
CA TRP A 140 -5.50 16.73 0.40
C TRP A 140 -5.50 18.26 0.30
N VAL A 141 -4.67 18.83 -0.58
CA VAL A 141 -4.61 20.28 -0.80
C VAL A 141 -5.86 20.81 -1.50
N SER A 142 -6.44 20.08 -2.47
CA SER A 142 -7.66 20.53 -3.15
C SER A 142 -8.90 20.56 -2.25
N ASP A 143 -8.89 19.80 -1.17
CA ASP A 143 -9.90 19.83 -0.11
C ASP A 143 -9.68 20.95 0.92
N ASP A 144 -8.83 21.94 0.58
CA ASP A 144 -8.47 23.10 1.41
C ASP A 144 -7.86 22.73 2.78
N ASN A 145 -7.20 21.57 2.86
CA ASN A 145 -6.52 21.15 4.09
C ASN A 145 -5.14 21.81 4.23
N THR A 146 -4.73 22.04 5.47
CA THR A 146 -3.42 22.61 5.79
C THR A 146 -2.30 21.61 5.52
N VAL A 147 -1.09 22.13 5.24
CA VAL A 147 0.15 21.37 5.11
C VAL A 147 1.19 21.90 6.10
N GLU A 148 2.11 21.04 6.49
CA GLU A 148 3.25 21.36 7.34
C GLU A 148 4.55 21.43 6.53
N THR A 149 5.54 22.12 7.07
CA THR A 149 6.88 22.28 6.50
C THR A 149 7.94 22.06 7.56
N GLY A 150 9.13 21.63 7.17
CA GLY A 150 10.22 21.32 8.09
C GLY A 150 10.48 19.83 8.26
N GLU A 151 11.42 19.52 9.13
CA GLU A 151 11.83 18.15 9.42
C GLU A 151 10.77 17.40 10.26
N PRO A 152 10.70 16.06 10.18
CA PRO A 152 9.74 15.29 10.98
C PRO A 152 9.94 15.52 12.48
N GLU A 153 8.83 15.69 13.20
CA GLU A 153 8.86 15.85 14.64
C GLU A 153 9.27 14.56 15.36
N ALA A 154 9.91 14.71 16.53
CA ALA A 154 10.27 13.59 17.35
C ALA A 154 9.01 12.94 17.96
N ARG A 155 8.72 11.70 17.59
CA ARG A 155 7.60 10.93 18.13
C ARG A 155 8.02 10.11 19.35
N GLU A 156 7.15 9.96 20.34
CA GLU A 156 7.37 9.02 21.45
C GLU A 156 7.52 7.58 20.94
N THR A 157 8.32 6.77 21.64
CA THR A 157 8.45 5.35 21.31
C THR A 157 7.30 4.57 21.97
N PRO A 158 6.41 3.93 21.18
CA PRO A 158 5.37 3.07 21.74
C PRO A 158 5.96 1.92 22.54
N SER A 159 5.24 1.48 23.57
CA SER A 159 5.65 0.34 24.41
C SER A 159 5.61 -1.01 23.69
N ASP A 160 4.81 -1.12 22.61
CA ASP A 160 4.67 -2.34 21.81
C ASP A 160 4.86 -2.04 20.32
N LEU A 161 5.99 -2.48 19.77
CA LEU A 161 6.38 -2.28 18.38
C LEU A 161 6.07 -3.50 17.53
N TRP A 162 5.69 -3.27 16.28
CA TRP A 162 5.66 -4.33 15.29
C TRP A 162 7.09 -4.74 14.93
N MET A 163 7.49 -5.99 15.21
CA MET A 163 8.88 -6.46 15.09
C MET A 163 9.04 -7.81 14.38
N GLN A 164 7.98 -8.33 13.75
CA GLN A 164 7.92 -9.73 13.29
C GLN A 164 7.60 -9.79 11.79
N PRO A 165 8.54 -9.43 10.89
CA PRO A 165 8.33 -9.59 9.46
C PRO A 165 8.20 -11.06 9.10
N VAL A 166 7.16 -11.36 8.32
CA VAL A 166 6.90 -12.68 7.75
C VAL A 166 6.90 -12.57 6.24
N ASP A 167 7.75 -13.35 5.56
CA ASP A 167 7.63 -13.48 4.10
C ASP A 167 6.35 -14.27 3.77
N THR A 168 5.31 -13.54 3.41
CA THR A 168 4.00 -14.11 3.06
C THR A 168 3.95 -14.73 1.66
N LYS A 169 5.11 -14.87 0.99
CA LYS A 169 5.26 -15.43 -0.36
C LYS A 169 4.43 -14.72 -1.42
N LYS A 170 4.13 -13.43 -1.21
CA LYS A 170 3.43 -12.56 -2.18
C LYS A 170 4.31 -12.18 -3.37
N LEU A 171 5.64 -12.22 -3.20
CA LEU A 171 6.57 -12.08 -4.31
C LEU A 171 6.56 -13.35 -5.15
N VAL A 172 6.11 -13.24 -6.39
CA VAL A 172 6.07 -14.37 -7.33
C VAL A 172 7.38 -14.41 -8.13
N GLY A 173 8.11 -15.51 -7.98
CA GLY A 173 9.35 -15.75 -8.74
C GLY A 173 9.11 -16.44 -10.09
N PHE A 174 10.15 -16.45 -10.93
CA PHE A 174 10.11 -17.02 -12.29
C PHE A 174 9.52 -18.43 -12.37
N LYS A 175 9.92 -19.35 -11.48
CA LYS A 175 9.40 -20.73 -11.45
C LYS A 175 7.88 -20.79 -11.20
N ALA A 176 7.35 -19.88 -10.39
CA ALA A 176 5.91 -19.82 -10.12
C ALA A 176 5.15 -19.27 -11.34
N VAL A 177 5.71 -18.28 -12.04
CA VAL A 177 5.16 -17.81 -13.32
C VAL A 177 5.13 -18.94 -14.36
N GLN A 178 6.23 -19.69 -14.52
CA GLN A 178 6.26 -20.82 -15.46
C GLN A 178 5.20 -21.88 -15.16
N LYS A 179 4.99 -22.20 -13.87
CA LYS A 179 3.92 -23.11 -13.46
C LYS A 179 2.54 -22.53 -13.76
N GLY A 180 2.34 -21.25 -13.48
CA GLY A 180 1.09 -20.56 -13.76
C GLY A 180 0.74 -20.51 -15.25
N ILE A 181 1.72 -20.37 -16.15
CA ILE A 181 1.49 -20.44 -17.60
C ILE A 181 0.90 -21.81 -18.01
N ALA A 182 1.31 -22.88 -17.34
CA ALA A 182 0.80 -24.23 -17.60
C ALA A 182 -0.52 -24.53 -16.86
N ASP A 183 -1.00 -23.62 -16.01
CA ASP A 183 -2.18 -23.81 -15.17
C ASP A 183 -3.31 -22.86 -15.61
N PRO A 184 -4.40 -23.38 -16.22
CA PRO A 184 -5.51 -22.55 -16.70
C PRO A 184 -6.29 -21.85 -15.57
N SER A 185 -6.02 -22.16 -14.29
CA SER A 185 -6.58 -21.45 -13.15
C SER A 185 -5.81 -20.18 -12.79
N THR A 186 -4.61 -19.96 -13.33
CA THR A 186 -3.81 -18.76 -13.05
C THR A 186 -4.12 -17.66 -14.05
N GLN A 187 -4.46 -16.47 -13.54
CA GLN A 187 -4.69 -15.28 -14.35
C GLN A 187 -3.49 -14.34 -14.27
N PHE A 188 -3.11 -13.75 -15.41
CA PHE A 188 -1.99 -12.80 -15.48
C PHE A 188 -2.48 -11.43 -15.94
N VAL A 189 -2.06 -10.37 -15.24
CA VAL A 189 -2.36 -8.99 -15.60
C VAL A 189 -1.06 -8.23 -15.77
N ASP A 190 -0.80 -7.77 -17.00
CA ASP A 190 0.34 -6.95 -17.35
C ASP A 190 0.01 -5.47 -17.17
N ALA A 191 0.68 -4.84 -16.20
CA ALA A 191 0.48 -3.44 -15.82
C ALA A 191 1.26 -2.44 -16.69
N ARG A 192 1.89 -2.89 -17.77
CA ARG A 192 2.70 -2.08 -18.68
C ARG A 192 1.86 -1.36 -19.73
N SER A 193 2.51 -0.46 -20.47
CA SER A 193 1.87 0.16 -21.64
C SER A 193 1.54 -0.87 -22.72
N PRO A 194 0.58 -0.58 -23.62
CA PRO A 194 0.28 -1.45 -24.76
C PRO A 194 1.50 -1.73 -25.64
N GLY A 195 2.36 -0.73 -25.88
CA GLY A 195 3.59 -0.91 -26.67
C GLY A 195 4.56 -1.91 -26.03
N GLU A 196 4.74 -1.86 -24.71
CA GLU A 196 5.54 -2.84 -23.98
C GLU A 196 4.93 -4.25 -24.01
N TYR A 197 3.60 -4.34 -23.97
CA TYR A 197 2.86 -5.61 -23.97
C TYR A 197 2.88 -6.30 -25.34
N TRP A 198 2.61 -5.55 -26.42
CA TRP A 198 2.64 -6.05 -27.80
C TRP A 198 4.06 -6.20 -28.35
N GLY A 199 5.05 -5.69 -27.62
CA GLY A 199 6.47 -5.81 -27.95
C GLY A 199 6.97 -4.81 -28.99
N GLU A 200 6.21 -3.73 -29.18
CA GLU A 200 6.57 -2.57 -30.01
C GLU A 200 7.59 -1.67 -29.31
N ASP A 201 7.55 -1.63 -27.97
CA ASP A 201 8.55 -0.96 -27.13
C ASP A 201 9.30 -1.99 -26.29
N ALA A 202 10.61 -2.10 -26.52
CA ALA A 202 11.47 -2.98 -25.75
C ALA A 202 11.66 -2.48 -24.31
N ASN A 203 11.66 -1.17 -24.09
CA ASN A 203 11.93 -0.52 -22.81
C ASN A 203 13.18 -1.10 -22.10
N GLY A 204 14.23 -1.41 -22.86
CA GLY A 204 15.48 -2.00 -22.35
C GLY A 204 15.44 -3.50 -22.05
N ASN A 205 14.35 -4.22 -22.35
CA ASN A 205 14.28 -5.67 -22.18
C ASN A 205 14.98 -6.39 -23.35
N ALA A 206 15.68 -7.50 -23.05
CA ALA A 206 16.34 -8.33 -24.06
C ALA A 206 15.35 -9.08 -24.98
N ARG A 207 14.11 -9.27 -24.52
CA ARG A 207 13.00 -9.84 -25.29
C ARG A 207 11.75 -8.99 -25.08
N THR A 208 11.04 -8.73 -26.16
CA THR A 208 9.79 -7.96 -26.16
C THR A 208 8.57 -8.89 -26.07
N GLY A 209 7.39 -8.31 -25.85
CA GLY A 209 6.13 -9.05 -25.67
C GLY A 209 5.75 -9.23 -24.21
N HIS A 210 4.88 -10.20 -23.93
CA HIS A 210 4.24 -10.41 -22.62
C HIS A 210 4.21 -11.90 -22.21
N VAL A 211 3.79 -12.17 -20.97
CA VAL A 211 3.58 -13.54 -20.47
C VAL A 211 2.38 -14.15 -21.19
N PRO A 212 2.50 -15.35 -21.81
CA PRO A 212 1.38 -15.97 -22.52
C PRO A 212 0.10 -16.04 -21.68
N GLY A 213 -1.02 -15.63 -22.27
CA GLY A 213 -2.33 -15.60 -21.61
C GLY A 213 -2.57 -14.40 -20.69
N ALA A 214 -1.61 -13.48 -20.55
CA ALA A 214 -1.83 -12.24 -19.80
C ALA A 214 -2.75 -11.28 -20.54
N VAL A 215 -3.65 -10.63 -19.80
CA VAL A 215 -4.36 -9.43 -20.28
C VAL A 215 -3.51 -8.18 -20.01
N ASN A 216 -3.62 -7.16 -20.85
CA ASN A 216 -2.96 -5.88 -20.62
C ASN A 216 -3.93 -4.90 -19.97
N PHE A 217 -3.63 -4.51 -18.73
CA PHE A 217 -4.26 -3.40 -18.06
C PHE A 217 -3.18 -2.37 -17.76
N ASN A 218 -3.00 -1.37 -18.61
CA ASN A 218 -2.02 -0.33 -18.29
C ASN A 218 -2.45 0.33 -16.97
N TRP A 219 -1.57 0.39 -15.97
CA TRP A 219 -1.94 0.86 -14.63
C TRP A 219 -2.62 2.24 -14.62
N MET A 220 -2.28 3.10 -15.60
CA MET A 220 -2.91 4.43 -15.79
C MET A 220 -4.40 4.34 -16.14
N GLU A 221 -4.88 3.23 -16.67
CA GLU A 221 -6.31 2.99 -16.93
C GLU A 221 -7.13 2.93 -15.64
N GLY A 222 -6.49 2.64 -14.50
CA GLY A 222 -7.12 2.67 -13.18
C GLY A 222 -7.15 4.05 -12.53
N VAL A 223 -6.55 5.06 -13.15
CA VAL A 223 -6.46 6.43 -12.64
C VAL A 223 -7.56 7.29 -13.26
N ASP A 224 -8.24 8.08 -12.43
CA ASP A 224 -9.09 9.19 -12.86
C ASP A 224 -8.28 10.49 -12.89
N PHE A 225 -7.86 10.87 -14.10
CA PHE A 225 -7.11 12.11 -14.33
C PHE A 225 -7.95 13.38 -14.17
N THR A 226 -9.28 13.27 -14.12
CA THR A 226 -10.19 14.40 -13.89
C THR A 226 -10.41 14.68 -12.39
N GLN A 227 -10.03 13.73 -11.53
CA GLN A 227 -10.20 13.79 -10.08
C GLN A 227 -8.83 13.69 -9.38
N ASN A 228 -7.89 14.60 -9.70
CA ASN A 228 -6.56 14.67 -9.07
C ASN A 228 -5.73 13.38 -9.10
N GLY A 229 -6.02 12.46 -10.03
CA GLY A 229 -5.33 11.18 -10.10
C GLY A 229 -5.78 10.17 -9.03
N LYS A 230 -7.02 10.28 -8.54
CA LYS A 230 -7.70 9.27 -7.74
C LYS A 230 -7.80 7.93 -8.49
N PHE A 231 -8.10 6.87 -7.76
CA PHE A 231 -8.54 5.63 -8.41
C PHE A 231 -9.89 5.85 -9.08
N LYS A 232 -10.09 5.19 -10.23
CA LYS A 232 -11.43 5.05 -10.81
C LYS A 232 -12.37 4.32 -9.86
N THR A 233 -13.66 4.53 -10.08
CA THR A 233 -14.71 3.91 -9.28
C THR A 233 -14.69 2.40 -9.40
N LYS A 234 -15.29 1.73 -8.41
CA LYS A 234 -15.44 0.28 -8.41
C LYS A 234 -16.15 -0.22 -9.67
N GLU A 235 -17.18 0.50 -10.09
CA GLU A 235 -18.01 0.17 -11.25
C GLU A 235 -17.20 0.23 -12.55
N GLU A 236 -16.38 1.27 -12.71
CA GLU A 236 -15.48 1.40 -13.87
C GLU A 236 -14.41 0.32 -13.91
N LEU A 237 -13.86 -0.03 -12.74
CA LEU A 237 -12.84 -1.06 -12.62
C LEU A 237 -13.43 -2.47 -12.85
N ASP A 238 -14.58 -2.78 -12.25
CA ASP A 238 -15.28 -4.06 -12.46
C ASP A 238 -15.64 -4.25 -13.95
N LYS A 239 -16.06 -3.19 -14.65
CA LYS A 239 -16.29 -3.24 -16.10
C LYS A 239 -15.05 -3.71 -16.87
N VAL A 240 -13.87 -3.22 -16.51
CA VAL A 240 -12.63 -3.62 -17.18
C VAL A 240 -12.23 -5.05 -16.78
N PHE A 241 -12.12 -5.33 -15.49
CA PHE A 241 -11.57 -6.60 -15.02
C PHE A 241 -12.52 -7.79 -15.19
N MET A 242 -13.83 -7.60 -15.02
CA MET A 242 -14.83 -8.68 -15.04
C MET A 242 -15.52 -8.76 -16.41
N ASP A 243 -15.96 -7.63 -16.96
CA ASP A 243 -16.78 -7.66 -18.19
C ASP A 243 -15.93 -7.72 -19.46
N ILE A 244 -14.75 -7.08 -19.48
CA ILE A 244 -13.86 -7.07 -20.65
C ILE A 244 -12.80 -8.17 -20.55
N PHE A 245 -12.10 -8.27 -19.41
CA PHE A 245 -11.03 -9.25 -19.23
C PHE A 245 -11.49 -10.60 -18.68
N HIS A 246 -12.74 -10.70 -18.20
CA HIS A 246 -13.31 -11.94 -17.68
C HIS A 246 -12.45 -12.59 -16.58
N LEU A 247 -11.82 -11.77 -15.73
CA LEU A 247 -11.09 -12.27 -14.58
C LEU A 247 -12.06 -12.91 -13.57
N ASP A 248 -11.72 -14.08 -13.06
CA ASP A 248 -12.45 -14.74 -11.99
C ASP A 248 -11.88 -14.30 -10.64
N LYS A 249 -12.72 -13.72 -9.77
CA LYS A 249 -12.35 -13.28 -8.41
C LYS A 249 -11.98 -14.45 -7.49
N ALA A 250 -12.42 -15.67 -7.80
CA ALA A 250 -12.10 -16.86 -7.02
C ALA A 250 -10.73 -17.47 -7.40
N LYS A 251 -10.14 -17.02 -8.51
CA LYS A 251 -8.87 -17.55 -9.03
C LYS A 251 -7.68 -16.66 -8.67
N PRO A 252 -6.46 -17.25 -8.56
CA PRO A 252 -5.26 -16.48 -8.31
C PRO A 252 -4.94 -15.55 -9.48
N VAL A 253 -4.66 -14.28 -9.16
CA VAL A 253 -4.20 -13.26 -10.11
C VAL A 253 -2.76 -12.90 -9.83
N ILE A 254 -1.91 -12.97 -10.86
CA ILE A 254 -0.53 -12.51 -10.84
C ILE A 254 -0.44 -11.22 -11.66
N THR A 255 -0.27 -10.09 -10.98
CA THR A 255 0.02 -8.81 -11.61
C THR A 255 1.52 -8.65 -11.81
N TYR A 256 1.96 -8.19 -12.98
CA TYR A 256 3.38 -7.90 -13.22
C TYR A 256 3.58 -6.64 -14.07
N CYS A 257 4.81 -6.14 -14.06
CA CYS A 257 5.28 -5.13 -15.00
C CYS A 257 6.78 -5.34 -15.16
N GLN A 258 7.56 -4.31 -15.49
CA GLN A 258 9.01 -4.46 -15.60
C GLN A 258 9.73 -4.61 -14.25
N ARG A 259 9.34 -3.82 -13.24
CA ARG A 259 10.03 -3.74 -11.94
C ARG A 259 9.10 -3.87 -10.74
N GLY A 260 7.86 -4.33 -10.91
CA GLY A 260 6.92 -4.57 -9.81
C GLY A 260 6.36 -3.33 -9.10
N ILE A 261 6.50 -2.13 -9.69
CA ILE A 261 5.94 -0.87 -9.15
C ILE A 261 4.51 -0.68 -9.66
N ARG A 262 4.32 -0.54 -10.98
CA ARG A 262 3.00 -0.52 -11.65
C ARG A 262 2.14 -1.75 -11.34
N ALA A 263 2.79 -2.90 -11.16
CA ALA A 263 2.15 -4.13 -10.75
C ALA A 263 1.55 -4.04 -9.33
N ALA A 264 2.21 -3.33 -8.40
CA ALA A 264 1.69 -3.16 -7.03
C ALA A 264 0.43 -2.28 -7.00
N TYR A 265 0.38 -1.24 -7.85
CA TYR A 265 -0.85 -0.47 -8.09
C TYR A 265 -1.98 -1.36 -8.57
N THR A 266 -1.73 -2.15 -9.61
CA THR A 266 -2.73 -3.08 -10.16
C THR A 266 -3.14 -4.15 -9.14
N ALA A 267 -2.20 -4.64 -8.33
CA ALA A 267 -2.50 -5.58 -7.25
C ALA A 267 -3.38 -4.97 -6.16
N PHE A 268 -3.20 -3.68 -5.85
CA PHE A 268 -4.08 -2.95 -4.93
C PHE A 268 -5.49 -2.85 -5.50
N VAL A 269 -5.62 -2.43 -6.77
CA VAL A 269 -6.88 -2.37 -7.50
C VAL A 269 -7.61 -3.72 -7.45
N CYS A 270 -6.98 -4.80 -7.91
CA CYS A 270 -7.59 -6.14 -7.92
C CYS A 270 -7.93 -6.68 -6.53
N ALA A 271 -7.17 -6.33 -5.48
CA ALA A 271 -7.37 -6.90 -4.15
C ALA A 271 -8.35 -6.09 -3.28
N ARG A 272 -8.50 -4.79 -3.55
CA ARG A 272 -9.17 -3.85 -2.64
C ARG A 272 -10.30 -3.05 -3.29
N LEU A 273 -10.33 -2.90 -4.61
CA LEU A 273 -11.30 -2.05 -5.32
C LEU A 273 -12.23 -2.88 -6.22
N CYS A 274 -11.77 -4.04 -6.70
CA CYS A 274 -12.56 -4.99 -7.48
C CYS A 274 -13.08 -6.13 -6.59
#